data_AF-A2D7I0-F1
#
_entry.id   AF-A2D7I0-F1
#
_cell.length_a   1.000
_cell.length_b   1.000
_cell.length_c   1.000
_cell.angle_alpha   90.00
_cell.angle_beta   90.00
_cell.angle_gamma   90.00
#
_symmetry.space_group_name_H-M   'P 1'
#
loop_
_entity.id
_entity.type
_entity.pdbx_description
1 polymer ?
#
loop_
_entity_poly.entity_id
_entity_poly.type
_entity_poly.pdbx_seq_one_letter_code
_entity_poly.pdbx_strand_id
1 'polypeptide(L)'
;MSIGSYQEHANNIDKYLANKTFYNMFKKDDICRILDHMRVTIDQACLLLEQSKGKLTPLELFETLQHWKINFGWNADKAAKISLLLSDLLKAPFFNEYIRYFLKRIVESYEDTAKDAKKKSKTNKKVTQENEQLKRQHQIDAMQMQSYEQIHKTNIENLLNLQAEIVAVKEREQKLSKLVESKDYEIARLRVLIGNSSDENEGIKKILANTSNEIEQSKSFSTHQEIQSPNQTKSSKNAKNSDNLDPSLKAQLTSEISFLNNELVKSLTELTKYKVLFQAQNAELENLKAQLNKVDENQTDDKFNDEEIDVLPTSP
;
A
#
# COMPACT_ATOMS: atom_id res chain seq x y z
N MET A 1 -24.96 -18.78 70.05
CA MET A 1 -24.44 -17.79 69.08
C MET A 1 -25.55 -17.54 68.09
N SER A 2 -25.88 -16.26 67.82
CA SER A 2 -26.83 -15.90 66.76
C SER A 2 -26.43 -16.59 65.47
N ILE A 3 -27.35 -17.35 64.87
CA ILE A 3 -27.14 -18.04 63.59
C ILE A 3 -27.14 -16.95 62.53
N GLY A 4 -25.98 -16.33 62.31
CA GLY A 4 -25.73 -15.61 61.07
C GLY A 4 -25.90 -16.60 59.92
N SER A 5 -26.46 -16.15 58.81
CA SER A 5 -26.59 -17.01 57.63
C SER A 5 -25.19 -17.50 57.22
N TYR A 6 -25.05 -18.75 56.78
CA TYR A 6 -23.76 -19.26 56.27
C TYR A 6 -23.22 -18.38 55.13
N GLN A 7 -24.12 -17.73 54.37
CA GLN A 7 -23.76 -16.73 53.38
C GLN A 7 -23.08 -15.49 53.98
N GLU A 8 -23.52 -15.04 55.16
CA GLU A 8 -22.90 -13.89 55.85
C GLU A 8 -21.49 -14.24 56.30
N HIS A 9 -21.27 -15.45 56.80
CA HIS A 9 -19.94 -15.93 57.15
C HIS A 9 -19.05 -16.11 55.92
N ALA A 10 -19.59 -16.61 54.81
CA ALA A 10 -18.90 -16.72 53.53
C ALA A 10 -18.46 -15.35 52.99
N ASN A 11 -19.33 -14.34 53.05
CA ASN A 11 -19.03 -12.97 52.64
C ASN A 11 -17.96 -12.30 53.52
N ASN A 12 -17.78 -12.77 54.76
CA ASN A 12 -16.80 -12.24 55.72
C ASN A 12 -15.53 -13.10 55.84
N ILE A 13 -15.30 -14.05 54.93
CA ILE A 13 -14.20 -15.01 55.01
C ILE A 13 -12.83 -14.35 55.18
N ASP A 14 -12.58 -13.24 54.50
CA ASP A 14 -11.29 -12.54 54.54
C ASP A 14 -10.95 -12.04 55.94
N LYS A 15 -11.96 -11.60 56.71
CA LYS A 15 -11.78 -11.19 58.10
C LYS A 15 -11.38 -12.35 58.99
N TYR A 16 -12.00 -13.52 58.80
CA TYR A 16 -11.65 -14.73 59.57
C TYR A 16 -10.25 -15.23 59.22
N LEU A 17 -9.88 -15.16 57.94
CA LEU A 17 -8.55 -15.55 57.46
C LEU A 17 -7.46 -14.59 57.94
N ALA A 18 -7.67 -13.29 57.85
CA ALA A 18 -6.73 -12.29 58.37
C ALA A 18 -6.48 -12.46 59.87
N ASN A 19 -7.54 -12.74 60.64
CA ASN A 19 -7.44 -12.94 62.08
C ASN A 19 -7.03 -14.36 62.50
N LYS A 20 -6.86 -15.30 61.57
CA LYS A 20 -6.57 -16.72 61.83
C LYS A 20 -7.57 -17.39 62.78
N THR A 21 -8.85 -17.01 62.68
CA THR A 21 -9.91 -17.46 63.60
C THR A 21 -10.81 -18.53 63.02
N PHE A 22 -10.79 -18.75 61.70
CA PHE A 22 -11.77 -19.56 61.00
C PHE A 22 -11.94 -20.98 61.58
N TYR A 23 -10.86 -21.77 61.61
CA TYR A 23 -10.89 -23.15 62.14
C TYR A 23 -10.98 -23.25 63.68
N ASN A 24 -10.86 -22.14 64.39
CA ASN A 24 -11.08 -22.12 65.84
C ASN A 24 -12.54 -21.75 66.19
N MET A 25 -13.22 -21.06 65.28
CA MET A 25 -14.56 -20.52 65.51
C MET A 25 -15.66 -21.45 65.00
N PHE A 26 -15.42 -22.14 63.88
CA PHE A 26 -16.41 -22.98 63.22
C PHE A 26 -16.05 -24.46 63.34
N LYS A 27 -17.08 -25.29 63.53
CA LYS A 27 -16.93 -26.75 63.46
C LYS A 27 -16.88 -27.19 61.99
N LYS A 28 -16.37 -28.39 61.74
CA LYS A 28 -16.26 -28.98 60.40
C LYS A 28 -17.55 -28.83 59.57
N ASP A 29 -18.69 -29.21 60.10
CA ASP A 29 -19.96 -29.16 59.35
C ASP A 29 -20.35 -27.72 58.97
N ASP A 30 -20.08 -26.76 59.87
CA ASP A 30 -20.29 -25.34 59.58
C ASP A 30 -19.30 -24.83 58.55
N ILE A 31 -18.02 -25.26 58.62
CA ILE A 31 -16.99 -24.92 57.65
C ILE A 31 -17.41 -25.39 56.25
N CYS A 32 -17.86 -26.64 56.09
CA CYS A 32 -18.34 -27.16 54.81
C CYS A 32 -19.48 -26.30 54.25
N ARG A 33 -20.49 -26.00 55.08
CA ARG A 33 -21.63 -25.15 54.67
C ARG A 33 -21.20 -23.75 54.28
N ILE A 34 -20.27 -23.12 55.01
CA ILE A 34 -19.74 -21.80 54.66
C ILE A 34 -19.04 -21.86 53.29
N LEU A 35 -18.25 -22.90 53.05
CA LEU A 35 -17.49 -23.07 51.82
C LEU A 35 -18.39 -23.29 50.60
N ASP A 36 -19.53 -23.98 50.75
CA ASP A 36 -20.52 -24.16 49.68
C ASP A 36 -21.05 -22.84 49.11
N HIS A 37 -21.12 -21.81 49.95
CA HIS A 37 -21.62 -20.46 49.67
C HIS A 37 -20.56 -19.48 49.13
N MET A 38 -19.30 -19.92 48.95
CA MET A 38 -18.23 -19.05 48.45
C MET A 38 -17.48 -19.64 47.25
N ARG A 39 -16.93 -18.73 46.44
CA ARG A 39 -15.85 -19.05 45.50
C ARG A 39 -14.54 -18.66 46.13
N VAL A 40 -13.70 -19.66 46.41
CA VAL A 40 -12.43 -19.48 47.10
C VAL A 40 -11.39 -18.99 46.09
N THR A 41 -10.83 -17.80 46.31
CA THR A 41 -9.69 -17.35 45.50
C THR A 41 -8.44 -18.15 45.82
N ILE A 42 -7.46 -18.18 44.91
CA ILE A 42 -6.22 -18.93 45.13
C ILE A 42 -5.44 -18.49 46.40
N ASP A 43 -5.54 -17.21 46.78
CA ASP A 43 -4.93 -16.69 48.01
C ASP A 43 -5.68 -17.15 49.26
N GLN A 44 -7.01 -17.09 49.24
CA GLN A 44 -7.84 -17.61 50.32
C GLN A 44 -7.63 -19.11 50.51
N ALA A 45 -7.51 -19.87 49.42
CA ALA A 45 -7.22 -21.30 49.46
C ALA A 45 -5.88 -21.59 50.16
N CYS A 46 -4.83 -20.81 49.86
CA CYS A 46 -3.54 -20.94 50.55
C CYS A 46 -3.70 -20.69 52.06
N LEU A 47 -4.38 -19.61 52.45
CA LEU A 47 -4.58 -19.26 53.85
C LEU A 47 -5.43 -20.30 54.60
N LEU A 48 -6.49 -20.80 53.96
CA LEU A 48 -7.35 -21.85 54.51
C LEU A 48 -6.56 -23.15 54.74
N LEU A 49 -5.70 -23.56 53.80
CA LEU A 49 -4.84 -24.74 53.97
C LEU A 49 -3.76 -24.52 55.04
N GLU A 50 -3.16 -23.33 55.10
CA GLU A 50 -2.16 -23.03 56.14
C GLU A 50 -2.77 -23.06 57.54
N GLN A 51 -4.00 -22.56 57.70
CA GLN A 51 -4.69 -22.55 58.99
C GLN A 51 -5.28 -23.90 59.40
N SER A 52 -5.55 -24.81 58.45
CA SER A 52 -6.06 -26.15 58.76
C SER A 52 -4.99 -27.08 59.35
N LYS A 53 -3.70 -26.72 59.21
CA LYS A 53 -2.56 -27.48 59.77
C LYS A 53 -2.75 -27.74 61.27
N GLY A 54 -2.87 -29.02 61.63
CA GLY A 54 -3.05 -29.47 63.02
C GLY A 54 -4.44 -29.22 63.61
N LYS A 55 -5.40 -28.71 62.82
CA LYS A 55 -6.80 -28.50 63.23
C LYS A 55 -7.74 -29.57 62.71
N LEU A 56 -7.47 -30.07 61.50
CA LEU A 56 -8.22 -31.14 60.86
C LEU A 56 -7.33 -32.35 60.64
N THR A 57 -7.91 -33.54 60.76
CA THR A 57 -7.29 -34.77 60.28
C THR A 57 -7.27 -34.78 58.74
N PRO A 58 -6.39 -35.59 58.11
CA PRO A 58 -6.34 -35.70 56.65
C PRO A 58 -7.71 -36.02 56.00
N LEU A 59 -8.51 -36.88 56.64
CA LEU A 59 -9.83 -37.27 56.14
C LEU A 59 -10.82 -36.10 56.22
N GLU A 60 -10.88 -35.41 57.36
CA GLU A 60 -11.78 -34.25 57.53
C GLU A 60 -11.39 -33.11 56.58
N LEU A 61 -10.10 -32.91 56.35
CA LEU A 61 -9.63 -31.94 55.36
C LEU A 61 -10.08 -32.33 53.95
N PHE A 62 -9.94 -33.61 53.58
CA PHE A 62 -10.40 -34.10 52.27
C PHE A 62 -11.90 -33.85 52.07
N GLU A 63 -12.73 -34.16 53.06
CA GLU A 63 -14.16 -33.90 53.01
C GLU A 63 -14.44 -32.39 52.90
N THR A 64 -13.73 -31.56 53.65
CA THR A 64 -13.87 -30.09 53.57
C THR A 64 -13.52 -29.56 52.18
N LEU A 65 -12.49 -30.12 51.53
CA LEU A 65 -12.04 -29.72 50.19
C LEU A 65 -13.07 -30.01 49.10
N GLN A 66 -13.96 -30.99 49.30
CA GLN A 66 -15.03 -31.30 48.33
C GLN A 66 -16.01 -30.14 48.18
N HIS A 67 -16.09 -29.26 49.18
CA HIS A 67 -16.94 -28.07 49.15
C HIS A 67 -16.23 -26.84 48.54
N TRP A 68 -14.96 -26.95 48.14
CA TRP A 68 -14.20 -25.81 47.63
C TRP A 68 -14.47 -25.57 46.14
N LYS A 69 -14.99 -24.39 45.82
CA LYS A 69 -15.06 -23.87 44.45
C LYS A 69 -13.89 -22.92 44.22
N ILE A 70 -12.69 -23.48 44.02
CA ILE A 70 -11.45 -22.69 43.87
C ILE A 70 -11.38 -22.03 42.49
N ASN A 71 -11.16 -20.73 42.45
CA ASN A 71 -10.72 -20.02 41.25
C ASN A 71 -9.18 -19.91 41.25
N PHE A 72 -8.52 -20.80 40.52
CA PHE A 72 -7.05 -20.85 40.43
C PHE A 72 -6.45 -19.67 39.65
N GLY A 73 -7.23 -18.97 38.80
CA GLY A 73 -6.71 -17.91 37.95
C GLY A 73 -5.49 -18.37 37.11
N TRP A 74 -4.53 -17.47 36.91
CA TRP A 74 -3.35 -17.69 36.06
C TRP A 74 -2.02 -17.80 36.84
N ASN A 75 -2.06 -17.86 38.18
CA ASN A 75 -0.85 -17.83 39.00
C ASN A 75 -0.35 -19.26 39.31
N ALA A 76 0.58 -19.74 38.48
CA ALA A 76 1.15 -21.09 38.60
C ALA A 76 1.87 -21.34 39.94
N ASP A 77 2.58 -20.35 40.47
CA ASP A 77 3.34 -20.48 41.72
C ASP A 77 2.41 -20.74 42.92
N LYS A 78 1.28 -20.03 42.96
CA LYS A 78 0.27 -20.23 44.01
C LYS A 78 -0.43 -21.58 43.84
N ALA A 79 -0.67 -22.03 42.61
CA ALA A 79 -1.28 -23.34 42.35
C ALA A 79 -0.34 -24.48 42.78
N ALA A 80 0.96 -24.33 42.52
CA ALA A 80 2.01 -25.21 43.01
C ALA A 80 2.08 -25.23 44.54
N LYS A 81 1.94 -24.06 45.19
CA LYS A 81 1.92 -23.94 46.65
C LYS A 81 0.72 -24.67 47.28
N ILE A 82 -0.49 -24.48 46.75
CA ILE A 82 -1.70 -25.20 47.20
C ILE A 82 -1.49 -26.70 47.07
N SER A 83 -0.99 -27.12 45.92
CA SER A 83 -0.66 -28.50 45.60
C SER A 83 0.27 -29.12 46.65
N LEU A 84 1.39 -28.46 46.96
CA LEU A 84 2.32 -28.93 48.00
C LEU A 84 1.66 -29.00 49.39
N LEU A 85 0.91 -27.96 49.78
CA LEU A 85 0.18 -27.92 51.05
C LEU A 85 -0.83 -29.07 51.16
N LEU A 86 -1.55 -29.38 50.08
CA LEU A 86 -2.48 -30.50 50.03
C LEU A 86 -1.77 -31.83 50.21
N SER A 87 -0.64 -32.04 49.54
CA SER A 87 0.10 -33.29 49.69
C SER A 87 0.61 -33.49 51.12
N ASP A 88 1.13 -32.42 51.74
CA ASP A 88 1.60 -32.45 53.13
C ASP A 88 0.45 -32.75 54.11
N LEU A 89 -0.69 -32.05 53.95
CA LEU A 89 -1.82 -32.15 54.87
C LEU A 89 -2.59 -33.46 54.74
N LEU A 90 -2.80 -33.93 53.50
CA LEU A 90 -3.50 -35.18 53.24
C LEU A 90 -2.61 -36.41 53.49
N LYS A 91 -1.30 -36.21 53.67
CA LYS A 91 -0.28 -37.27 53.79
C LYS A 91 -0.37 -38.29 52.66
N ALA A 92 -0.79 -37.84 51.48
CA ALA A 92 -1.03 -38.70 50.32
C ALA A 92 0.12 -38.52 49.32
N PRO A 93 1.00 -39.53 49.16
CA PRO A 93 2.18 -39.45 48.29
C PRO A 93 1.83 -39.23 46.82
N PHE A 94 0.65 -39.72 46.41
CA PHE A 94 0.16 -39.61 45.04
C PHE A 94 0.03 -38.16 44.57
N PHE A 95 -0.41 -37.24 45.43
CA PHE A 95 -0.51 -35.83 45.06
C PHE A 95 0.85 -35.27 44.68
N ASN A 96 1.90 -35.56 45.43
CA ASN A 96 3.25 -35.08 45.12
C ASN A 96 3.74 -35.52 43.73
N GLU A 97 3.45 -36.77 43.31
CA GLU A 97 3.81 -37.22 41.96
C GLU A 97 2.96 -36.54 40.88
N TYR A 98 1.65 -36.44 41.09
CA TYR A 98 0.74 -35.77 40.16
C TYR A 98 1.11 -34.30 39.96
N ILE A 99 1.44 -33.60 41.05
CA ILE A 99 1.85 -32.19 41.05
C ILE A 99 3.17 -32.03 40.29
N ARG A 100 4.15 -32.91 40.52
CA ARG A 100 5.41 -32.89 39.75
C ARG A 100 5.17 -33.11 38.26
N TYR A 101 4.32 -34.07 37.91
CA TYR A 101 3.95 -34.32 36.52
C TYR A 101 3.28 -33.10 35.87
N PHE A 102 2.31 -32.50 36.57
CA PHE A 102 1.56 -31.34 36.09
C PHE A 102 2.45 -30.11 35.92
N LEU A 103 3.32 -29.82 36.90
CA LEU A 103 4.29 -28.72 36.82
C LEU A 103 5.26 -28.92 35.66
N LYS A 104 5.77 -30.15 35.47
CA LYS A 104 6.63 -30.49 34.32
C LYS A 104 5.92 -30.19 32.99
N ARG A 105 4.66 -30.63 32.85
CA ARG A 105 3.82 -30.37 31.67
C ARG A 105 3.60 -28.88 31.40
N ILE A 106 3.36 -28.08 32.44
CA ILE A 106 3.22 -26.63 32.31
C ILE A 106 4.53 -26.01 31.80
N VAL A 107 5.67 -26.36 32.41
CA VAL A 107 6.99 -25.83 32.01
C VAL A 107 7.30 -26.19 30.57
N GLU A 108 7.09 -27.44 30.16
CA GLU A 108 7.27 -27.89 28.78
C GLU A 108 6.42 -27.06 27.79
N SER A 109 5.16 -26.79 28.12
CA SER A 109 4.27 -25.97 27.29
C SER A 109 4.75 -24.52 27.14
N TYR A 110 5.26 -23.91 28.22
CA TYR A 110 5.82 -22.56 28.16
C TYR A 110 7.11 -22.51 27.34
N GLU A 111 7.99 -23.52 27.46
CA GLU A 111 9.22 -23.60 26.67
C GLU A 111 8.94 -23.68 25.17
N ASP A 112 7.96 -24.49 24.78
CA ASP A 112 7.56 -24.64 23.37
C ASP A 112 6.94 -23.35 22.82
N THR A 113 6.07 -22.71 23.60
CA THR A 113 5.50 -21.40 23.24
C THR A 113 6.59 -20.33 23.10
N ALA A 114 7.60 -20.34 23.97
CA ALA A 114 8.72 -19.40 23.90
C ALA A 114 9.63 -19.64 22.67
N LYS A 115 9.85 -20.91 22.27
CA LYS A 115 10.59 -21.25 21.04
C LYS A 115 9.85 -20.73 19.80
N ASP A 116 8.54 -20.90 19.74
CA ASP A 116 7.71 -20.41 18.63
C ASP A 116 7.67 -18.89 18.57
N ALA A 117 7.57 -18.21 19.71
CA ALA A 117 7.66 -16.75 19.78
C ALA A 117 9.00 -16.23 19.25
N LYS A 118 10.12 -16.89 19.61
CA LYS A 118 11.45 -16.54 19.08
C LYS A 118 11.54 -16.76 17.57
N LYS A 119 10.96 -17.83 17.03
CA LYS A 119 10.93 -18.10 15.58
C LYS A 119 10.13 -17.02 14.85
N LYS A 120 8.93 -16.68 15.34
CA LYS A 120 8.09 -15.61 14.79
C LYS A 120 8.78 -14.23 14.85
N SER A 121 9.48 -13.92 15.93
CA SER A 121 10.23 -12.66 16.06
C SER A 121 11.32 -12.52 14.98
N LYS A 122 12.06 -13.60 14.67
CA LYS A 122 13.06 -13.60 13.59
C LYS A 122 12.41 -13.38 12.22
N THR A 123 11.27 -14.03 11.95
CA THR A 123 10.51 -13.82 10.70
C THR A 123 10.02 -12.39 10.59
N ASN A 124 9.45 -11.81 11.66
CA ASN A 124 8.99 -10.42 11.66
C ASN A 124 10.14 -9.45 11.38
N LYS A 125 11.33 -9.63 11.97
CA LYS A 125 12.48 -8.77 11.67
C LYS A 125 12.86 -8.80 10.19
N LYS A 126 12.81 -9.97 9.55
CA LYS A 126 13.08 -10.11 8.12
C LYS A 126 12.04 -9.37 7.28
N VAL A 127 10.75 -9.54 7.59
CA VAL A 127 9.64 -8.84 6.91
C VAL A 127 9.75 -7.33 7.09
N THR A 128 10.12 -6.84 8.28
CA THR A 128 10.35 -5.41 8.52
C THR A 128 11.47 -4.87 7.62
N GLN A 129 12.58 -5.60 7.49
CA GLN A 129 13.68 -5.20 6.60
C GLN A 129 13.26 -5.17 5.12
N GLU A 130 12.53 -6.19 4.67
CA GLU A 130 12.00 -6.25 3.29
C GLU A 130 11.04 -5.06 3.02
N ASN A 131 10.16 -4.72 3.97
CA ASN A 131 9.27 -3.55 3.85
C ASN A 131 10.03 -2.22 3.81
N GLU A 132 11.09 -2.06 4.60
CA GLU A 132 11.92 -0.85 4.55
C GLU A 132 12.64 -0.71 3.19
N GLN A 133 13.12 -1.82 2.63
CA GLN A 133 13.74 -1.84 1.31
C GLN A 133 12.72 -1.48 0.21
N LEU A 134 11.52 -2.06 0.27
CA LEU A 134 10.43 -1.76 -0.67
C LEU A 134 10.02 -0.27 -0.61
N LYS A 135 9.96 0.30 0.59
CA LYS A 135 9.63 1.72 0.79
C LYS A 135 10.68 2.64 0.18
N ARG A 136 11.98 2.29 0.28
CA ARG A 136 13.06 3.04 -0.38
C ARG A 136 12.94 2.93 -1.90
N GLN A 137 12.62 1.75 -2.43
CA GLN A 137 12.41 1.57 -3.86
C GLN A 137 11.26 2.45 -4.38
N HIS A 138 10.11 2.43 -3.70
CA HIS A 138 8.98 3.28 -4.07
C HIS A 138 9.29 4.78 -4.05
N GLN A 139 10.15 5.24 -3.13
CA GLN A 139 10.60 6.63 -3.13
C GLN A 139 11.45 6.96 -4.36
N ILE A 140 12.36 6.07 -4.74
CA ILE A 140 13.19 6.22 -5.94
C ILE A 140 12.29 6.26 -7.19
N ASP A 141 11.35 5.33 -7.32
CA ASP A 141 10.44 5.26 -8.47
C ASP A 141 9.57 6.52 -8.56
N ALA A 142 9.07 7.04 -7.42
CA ALA A 142 8.30 8.27 -7.38
C ALA A 142 9.13 9.49 -7.84
N MET A 143 10.39 9.58 -7.42
CA MET A 143 11.30 10.64 -7.89
C MET A 143 11.59 10.53 -9.38
N GLN A 144 11.77 9.32 -9.91
CA GLN A 144 11.97 9.09 -11.34
C GLN A 144 10.74 9.50 -12.14
N MET A 145 9.53 9.12 -11.70
CA MET A 145 8.28 9.54 -12.35
C MET A 145 8.14 11.06 -12.40
N GLN A 146 8.43 11.75 -11.29
CA GLN A 146 8.39 13.22 -11.26
C GLN A 146 9.40 13.86 -12.23
N SER A 147 10.61 13.27 -12.35
CA SER A 147 11.61 13.71 -13.32
C SER A 147 11.11 13.54 -14.76
N TYR A 148 10.52 12.39 -15.09
CA TYR A 148 9.92 12.16 -16.40
C TYR A 148 8.78 13.12 -16.72
N GLU A 149 7.91 13.43 -15.76
CA GLU A 149 6.86 14.43 -15.92
C GLU A 149 7.42 15.82 -16.24
N GLN A 150 8.50 16.22 -15.57
CA GLN A 150 9.17 17.50 -15.82
C GLN A 150 9.81 17.55 -17.22
N ILE A 151 10.44 16.46 -17.65
CA ILE A 151 10.99 16.34 -19.01
C ILE A 151 9.86 16.43 -20.03
N HIS A 152 8.76 15.70 -19.83
CA HIS A 152 7.60 15.75 -20.72
C HIS A 152 7.00 17.15 -20.82
N LYS A 153 6.84 17.84 -19.69
CA LYS A 153 6.34 19.23 -19.67
C LYS A 153 7.25 20.16 -20.48
N THR A 154 8.56 20.08 -20.26
CA THR A 154 9.56 20.88 -21.00
C THR A 154 9.50 20.60 -22.51
N ASN A 155 9.35 19.32 -22.89
CA ASN A 155 9.22 18.94 -24.30
C ASN A 155 7.94 19.49 -24.93
N ILE A 156 6.82 19.47 -24.21
CA ILE A 156 5.56 20.07 -24.68
C ILE A 156 5.72 21.57 -24.90
N GLU A 157 6.33 22.29 -23.96
CA GLU A 157 6.60 23.74 -24.08
C GLU A 157 7.49 24.03 -25.30
N ASN A 158 8.55 23.25 -25.52
CA ASN A 158 9.41 23.38 -26.69
C ASN A 158 8.65 23.15 -28.01
N LEU A 159 7.77 22.13 -28.07
CA LEU A 159 6.95 21.86 -29.25
C LEU A 159 5.97 22.99 -29.55
N LEU A 160 5.36 23.58 -28.52
CA LEU A 160 4.47 24.74 -28.67
C LEU A 160 5.23 25.98 -29.20
N ASN A 161 6.44 26.21 -28.70
CA ASN A 161 7.30 27.30 -29.18
C ASN A 161 7.70 27.11 -30.65
N LEU A 162 8.11 25.90 -31.03
CA LEU A 162 8.42 25.57 -32.43
C LEU A 162 7.20 25.73 -33.34
N GLN A 163 6.02 25.32 -32.87
CA GLN A 163 4.79 25.51 -33.63
C GLN A 163 4.48 26.99 -33.87
N ALA A 164 4.67 27.85 -32.85
CA ALA A 164 4.50 29.29 -32.99
C ALA A 164 5.50 29.91 -33.99
N GLU A 165 6.76 29.45 -33.97
CA GLU A 165 7.78 29.89 -34.91
C GLU A 165 7.43 29.49 -36.36
N ILE A 166 6.96 28.26 -36.59
CA ILE A 166 6.50 27.79 -37.91
C ILE A 166 5.36 28.68 -38.44
N VAL A 167 4.40 29.06 -37.58
CA VAL A 167 3.31 29.96 -37.96
C VAL A 167 3.87 31.34 -38.36
N ALA A 168 4.77 31.91 -37.57
CA ALA A 168 5.40 33.19 -37.87
C ALA A 168 6.20 33.17 -39.17
N VAL A 169 6.92 32.08 -39.45
CA VAL A 169 7.66 31.90 -40.72
C VAL A 169 6.69 31.81 -41.91
N LYS A 170 5.61 31.04 -41.80
CA LYS A 170 4.57 30.95 -42.85
C LYS A 170 3.94 32.31 -43.16
N GLU A 171 3.67 33.13 -42.14
CA GLU A 171 3.16 34.49 -42.34
C GLU A 171 4.16 35.40 -43.07
N ARG A 172 5.46 35.29 -42.73
CA ARG A 172 6.53 36.02 -43.43
C ARG A 172 6.64 35.57 -44.88
N GLU A 173 6.60 34.27 -45.13
CA GLU A 173 6.64 33.67 -46.46
C GLU A 173 5.47 34.17 -47.33
N GLN A 174 4.25 34.20 -46.79
CA GLN A 174 3.08 34.75 -47.49
C GLN A 174 3.24 36.25 -47.83
N LYS A 175 3.80 37.05 -46.90
CA LYS A 175 4.08 38.47 -47.16
C LYS A 175 5.12 38.65 -48.28
N LEU A 176 6.18 37.85 -48.27
CA LEU A 176 7.21 37.86 -49.31
C LEU A 176 6.64 37.40 -50.66
N SER A 177 5.81 36.36 -50.69
CA SER A 177 5.15 35.88 -51.91
C SER A 177 4.31 36.98 -52.57
N LYS A 178 3.49 37.70 -51.79
CA LYS A 178 2.70 38.84 -52.29
C LYS A 178 3.57 39.99 -52.81
N LEU A 179 4.70 40.26 -52.15
CA LEU A 179 5.65 41.28 -52.59
C LEU A 179 6.31 40.90 -53.93
N VAL A 180 6.70 39.64 -54.08
CA VAL A 180 7.26 39.11 -55.33
C VAL A 180 6.24 39.22 -56.46
N GLU A 181 5.00 38.78 -56.24
CA GLU A 181 3.91 38.92 -57.23
C GLU A 181 3.69 40.38 -57.65
N SER A 182 3.69 41.31 -56.69
CA SER A 182 3.59 42.75 -56.98
C SER A 182 4.77 43.27 -57.80
N LYS A 183 5.99 42.80 -57.52
CA LYS A 183 7.20 43.21 -58.25
C LYS A 183 7.25 42.62 -59.64
N ASP A 184 6.81 41.38 -59.81
CA ASP A 184 6.69 40.75 -61.14
C ASP A 184 5.68 41.49 -62.01
N TYR A 185 4.55 41.93 -61.45
CA TYR A 185 3.58 42.78 -62.15
C TYR A 185 4.19 44.12 -62.58
N GLU A 186 4.92 44.78 -61.69
CA GLU A 186 5.61 46.04 -61.98
C GLU A 186 6.67 45.87 -63.07
N ILE A 187 7.48 44.81 -63.02
CA ILE A 187 8.46 44.46 -64.05
C ILE A 187 7.76 44.20 -65.38
N ALA A 188 6.66 43.44 -65.40
CA ALA A 188 5.89 43.18 -66.62
C ALA A 188 5.35 44.48 -67.23
N ARG A 189 4.81 45.38 -66.41
CA ARG A 189 4.34 46.71 -66.84
C ARG A 189 5.48 47.56 -67.42
N LEU A 190 6.63 47.60 -66.75
CA LEU A 190 7.82 48.32 -67.22
C LEU A 190 8.34 47.75 -68.54
N ARG A 191 8.36 46.42 -68.72
CA ARG A 191 8.74 45.78 -69.98
C ARG A 191 7.85 46.23 -71.15
N VAL A 192 6.53 46.34 -70.93
CA VAL A 192 5.61 46.85 -71.96
C VAL A 192 5.91 48.32 -72.29
N LEU A 193 6.12 49.17 -71.27
CA LEU A 193 6.47 50.59 -71.49
C LEU A 193 7.78 50.75 -72.27
N ILE A 194 8.81 49.97 -71.92
CA ILE A 194 10.10 49.97 -72.63
C ILE A 194 9.92 49.47 -74.06
N GLY A 195 9.11 48.43 -74.28
CA GLY A 195 8.77 47.95 -75.62
C GLY A 195 8.15 49.05 -76.48
N ASN A 196 7.13 49.74 -75.96
CA ASN A 196 6.47 50.82 -76.68
C ASN A 196 7.42 52.00 -76.97
N SER A 197 8.25 52.40 -76.02
CA SER A 197 9.27 53.44 -76.24
C SER A 197 10.40 53.00 -77.18
N SER A 198 10.69 51.70 -77.26
CA SER A 198 11.61 51.14 -78.25
C SER A 198 11.01 51.24 -79.65
N ASP A 199 9.72 50.91 -79.81
CA ASP A 199 8.99 51.05 -81.08
C ASP A 199 8.88 52.52 -81.51
N GLU A 200 8.66 53.45 -80.57
CA GLU A 200 8.69 54.89 -80.81
C GLU A 200 10.10 55.36 -81.23
N ASN A 201 11.15 54.90 -80.54
CA ASN A 201 12.52 55.18 -80.93
C ASN A 201 12.90 54.56 -82.28
N GLU A 202 12.31 53.42 -82.66
CA GLU A 202 12.50 52.81 -83.97
C GLU A 202 11.74 53.58 -85.06
N GLY A 203 10.56 54.13 -84.73
CA GLY A 203 9.85 55.11 -85.56
C GLY A 203 10.66 56.40 -85.75
N ILE A 204 11.24 56.93 -84.68
CA ILE A 204 12.15 58.09 -84.72
C ILE A 204 13.44 57.76 -85.48
N LYS A 205 14.00 56.55 -85.35
CA LYS A 205 15.13 56.07 -86.16
C LYS A 205 14.76 55.94 -87.64
N LYS A 206 13.55 55.52 -88.00
CA LYS A 206 13.09 55.53 -89.40
C LYS A 206 12.89 56.95 -89.93
N ILE A 207 12.44 57.88 -89.09
CA ILE A 207 12.34 59.31 -89.44
C ILE A 207 13.75 59.91 -89.59
N LEU A 208 14.68 59.62 -88.68
CA LEU A 208 16.09 60.04 -88.76
C LEU A 208 16.84 59.38 -89.92
N ALA A 209 16.58 58.11 -90.24
CA ALA A 209 17.12 57.44 -91.42
C ALA A 209 16.61 58.04 -92.73
N ASN A 210 15.39 58.59 -92.74
CA ASN A 210 14.88 59.39 -93.86
C ASN A 210 15.43 60.83 -93.89
N THR A 211 16.08 61.30 -92.83
CA THR A 211 16.63 62.68 -92.71
C THR A 211 18.17 62.72 -92.69
N SER A 212 18.85 61.57 -92.70
CA SER A 212 20.32 61.48 -92.71
C SER A 212 20.81 60.49 -93.76
N ASN A 213 20.34 60.68 -94.99
CA ASN A 213 21.15 60.38 -96.17
C ASN A 213 22.21 61.49 -96.31
N GLU A 214 23.25 61.42 -95.48
CA GLU A 214 24.60 61.74 -95.91
C GLU A 214 25.59 61.33 -94.82
N ILE A 215 26.63 60.63 -95.30
CA ILE A 215 27.89 60.26 -94.65
C ILE A 215 27.97 58.82 -94.14
N GLU A 216 28.72 58.09 -94.97
CA GLU A 216 29.18 56.73 -94.95
C GLU A 216 30.28 56.42 -93.90
N GLN A 217 30.34 55.11 -93.58
CA GLN A 217 31.53 54.26 -93.36
C GLN A 217 32.47 54.61 -92.17
N SER A 218 32.77 53.68 -91.24
CA SER A 218 33.56 52.47 -91.51
C SER A 218 33.77 51.60 -90.23
N LYS A 219 33.86 50.26 -90.46
CA LYS A 219 34.64 49.15 -89.81
C LYS A 219 35.40 49.42 -88.47
N SER A 220 35.65 48.52 -87.50
CA SER A 220 35.47 47.06 -87.25
C SER A 220 36.17 46.69 -85.90
N PHE A 221 35.90 45.50 -85.32
CA PHE A 221 36.63 44.76 -84.23
C PHE A 221 36.50 45.32 -82.77
N SER A 222 36.44 44.57 -81.65
CA SER A 222 36.47 43.13 -81.32
C SER A 222 35.97 42.88 -79.87
N THR A 223 35.39 41.71 -79.62
CA THR A 223 35.37 40.89 -78.37
C THR A 223 34.86 41.46 -77.03
N HIS A 224 33.69 40.99 -76.58
CA HIS A 224 33.48 40.43 -75.21
C HIS A 224 32.12 39.70 -75.12
N GLN A 225 32.18 38.37 -75.02
CA GLN A 225 31.17 37.47 -74.43
C GLN A 225 31.69 37.15 -73.00
N GLU A 226 30.95 36.91 -71.93
CA GLU A 226 29.59 36.42 -71.73
C GLU A 226 29.27 36.63 -70.23
N ILE A 227 28.18 37.32 -69.86
CA ILE A 227 27.58 37.18 -68.53
C ILE A 227 26.07 37.06 -68.74
N GLN A 228 25.57 35.83 -68.75
CA GLN A 228 24.16 35.53 -68.71
C GLN A 228 23.74 35.14 -67.30
N SER A 229 22.77 35.88 -66.80
CA SER A 229 21.64 35.42 -65.99
C SER A 229 20.58 36.52 -66.16
N PRO A 230 19.25 36.29 -65.99
CA PRO A 230 18.58 35.11 -65.45
C PRO A 230 17.34 34.69 -66.27
N ASN A 231 16.83 33.47 -66.08
CA ASN A 231 15.37 33.27 -66.07
C ASN A 231 14.91 31.97 -65.42
N GLN A 232 13.81 32.11 -64.71
CA GLN A 232 12.99 31.12 -64.02
C GLN A 232 12.35 30.12 -65.00
N THR A 233 12.16 28.86 -64.60
CA THR A 233 10.81 28.25 -64.48
C THR A 233 10.83 26.84 -63.87
N LYS A 234 9.97 26.67 -62.86
CA LYS A 234 9.04 25.55 -62.60
C LYS A 234 9.55 24.09 -62.45
N SER A 235 9.35 23.62 -61.22
CA SER A 235 8.42 22.52 -60.88
C SER A 235 8.86 21.06 -61.04
N SER A 236 9.08 20.45 -59.87
CA SER A 236 8.44 19.21 -59.38
C SER A 236 9.30 17.96 -59.22
N LYS A 237 9.09 17.36 -58.04
CA LYS A 237 9.18 15.93 -57.67
C LYS A 237 10.56 15.33 -57.42
N ASN A 238 10.88 15.25 -56.12
CA ASN A 238 10.94 14.01 -55.32
C ASN A 238 12.13 14.05 -54.35
N ALA A 239 11.92 14.64 -53.17
CA ALA A 239 12.66 14.26 -51.98
C ALA A 239 11.90 13.10 -51.32
N LYS A 240 12.18 11.88 -51.78
CA LYS A 240 11.85 10.67 -51.03
C LYS A 240 12.84 10.55 -49.87
N ASN A 241 12.25 10.41 -48.69
CA ASN A 241 12.73 9.61 -47.56
C ASN A 241 14.03 10.05 -46.89
N SER A 242 13.87 10.91 -45.88
CA SER A 242 14.73 10.95 -44.69
C SER A 242 14.58 9.64 -43.92
N ASP A 243 15.23 8.58 -44.38
CA ASP A 243 15.29 7.27 -43.70
C ASP A 243 16.77 6.84 -43.56
N ASN A 244 17.67 7.81 -43.39
CA ASN A 244 19.07 7.59 -43.02
C ASN A 244 19.26 7.86 -41.52
N LEU A 245 18.56 7.08 -40.68
CA LEU A 245 19.18 6.69 -39.41
C LEU A 245 20.23 5.64 -39.75
N ASP A 246 21.45 5.82 -39.24
CA ASP A 246 22.51 4.82 -39.32
C ASP A 246 21.92 3.42 -39.00
N PRO A 247 22.05 2.43 -39.91
CA PRO A 247 21.50 1.09 -39.73
C PRO A 247 21.90 0.45 -38.39
N SER A 248 23.07 0.80 -37.87
CA SER A 248 23.55 0.38 -36.55
C SER A 248 22.70 0.95 -35.42
N LEU A 249 22.40 2.26 -35.47
CA LEU A 249 21.56 2.94 -34.50
C LEU A 249 20.11 2.44 -34.57
N LYS A 250 19.60 2.20 -35.78
CA LYS A 250 18.25 1.63 -35.99
C LYS A 250 18.14 0.22 -35.42
N ALA A 251 19.17 -0.61 -35.57
CA ALA A 251 19.23 -1.94 -34.99
C ALA A 251 19.32 -1.90 -33.45
N GLN A 252 20.11 -0.99 -32.88
CA GLN A 252 20.19 -0.79 -31.42
C GLN A 252 18.85 -0.33 -30.84
N LEU A 253 18.21 0.68 -31.43
CA LEU A 253 16.88 1.14 -31.03
C LEU A 253 15.83 0.03 -31.13
N THR A 254 15.86 -0.76 -32.21
CA THR A 254 14.92 -1.88 -32.38
C THR A 254 15.14 -2.96 -31.31
N SER A 255 16.39 -3.27 -30.99
CA SER A 255 16.76 -4.19 -29.91
C SER A 255 16.28 -3.69 -28.55
N GLU A 256 16.51 -2.42 -28.24
CA GLU A 256 16.15 -1.80 -26.96
C GLU A 256 14.63 -1.70 -26.80
N ILE A 257 13.89 -1.30 -27.85
CA ILE A 257 12.42 -1.31 -27.88
C ILE A 257 11.89 -2.74 -27.66
N SER A 258 12.49 -3.75 -28.31
CA SER A 258 12.09 -5.15 -28.13
C SER A 258 12.34 -5.63 -26.70
N PHE A 259 13.48 -5.29 -26.11
CA PHE A 259 13.80 -5.58 -24.72
C PHE A 259 12.80 -4.93 -23.75
N LEU A 260 12.53 -3.63 -23.91
CA LEU A 260 11.58 -2.88 -23.09
C LEU A 260 10.15 -3.43 -23.22
N ASN A 261 9.73 -3.80 -24.43
CA ASN A 261 8.41 -4.44 -24.65
C ASN A 261 8.32 -5.79 -23.92
N ASN A 262 9.39 -6.59 -23.94
CA ASN A 262 9.42 -7.88 -23.23
C ASN A 262 9.36 -7.68 -21.71
N GLU A 263 10.11 -6.71 -21.16
CA GLU A 263 10.03 -6.38 -19.73
C GLU A 263 8.65 -5.84 -19.35
N LEU A 264 8.06 -4.97 -20.17
CA LEU A 264 6.69 -4.46 -19.96
C LEU A 264 5.66 -5.60 -19.91
N VAL A 265 5.76 -6.58 -20.84
CA VAL A 265 4.87 -7.74 -20.86
C VAL A 265 5.07 -8.62 -19.62
N LYS A 266 6.30 -8.82 -19.15
CA LYS A 266 6.58 -9.53 -17.89
C LYS A 266 5.96 -8.80 -16.70
N SER A 267 6.18 -7.49 -16.57
CA SER A 267 5.61 -6.69 -15.48
C SER A 267 4.08 -6.70 -15.49
N LEU A 268 3.44 -6.58 -16.67
CA LEU A 268 1.98 -6.70 -16.81
C LEU A 268 1.46 -8.09 -16.40
N THR A 269 2.21 -9.15 -16.72
CA THR A 269 1.88 -10.52 -16.34
C THR A 269 1.96 -10.70 -14.82
N GLU A 270 2.99 -10.17 -14.17
CA GLU A 270 3.12 -10.19 -12.71
C GLU A 270 2.03 -9.37 -12.02
N LEU A 271 1.74 -8.17 -12.53
CA LEU A 271 0.66 -7.32 -12.03
C LEU A 271 -0.70 -8.04 -12.08
N THR A 272 -0.95 -8.78 -13.16
CA THR A 272 -2.17 -9.58 -13.32
C THR A 272 -2.24 -10.70 -12.27
N LYS A 273 -1.12 -11.37 -11.98
CA LYS A 273 -1.06 -12.38 -10.90
C LYS A 273 -1.37 -11.76 -9.53
N TYR A 274 -0.80 -10.60 -9.22
CA TYR A 274 -1.07 -9.91 -7.96
C TYR A 274 -2.53 -9.45 -7.84
N LYS A 275 -3.15 -8.99 -8.92
CA LYS A 275 -4.57 -8.65 -8.94
C LYS A 275 -5.46 -9.85 -8.57
N VAL A 276 -5.17 -11.02 -9.12
CA VAL A 276 -5.91 -12.26 -8.81
C VAL A 276 -5.71 -12.65 -7.34
N LEU A 277 -4.47 -12.58 -6.83
CA LEU A 277 -4.18 -12.87 -5.42
C LEU A 277 -4.94 -11.92 -4.47
N PHE A 278 -4.95 -10.63 -4.78
CA PHE A 278 -5.65 -9.61 -4.00
C PHE A 278 -7.17 -9.85 -3.98
N GLN A 279 -7.76 -10.23 -5.13
CA GLN A 279 -9.17 -10.59 -5.21
C GLN A 279 -9.50 -11.82 -4.36
N ALA A 280 -8.64 -12.84 -4.36
CA ALA A 280 -8.82 -14.04 -3.53
C ALA A 280 -8.75 -13.71 -2.03
N GLN A 281 -7.77 -12.90 -1.62
CA GLN A 281 -7.63 -12.44 -0.23
C GLN A 281 -8.84 -11.61 0.23
N ASN A 282 -9.35 -10.72 -0.62
CA ASN A 282 -10.56 -9.95 -0.30
C ASN A 282 -11.79 -10.86 -0.12
N ALA A 283 -11.95 -11.89 -0.96
CA ALA A 283 -13.05 -12.85 -0.81
C ALA A 283 -12.97 -13.64 0.50
N GLU A 284 -11.76 -14.06 0.92
CA GLU A 284 -11.54 -14.73 2.21
C GLU A 284 -11.85 -13.80 3.39
N LEU A 285 -11.45 -12.54 3.31
CA LEU A 285 -11.70 -11.53 4.34
C LEU A 285 -13.21 -11.28 4.52
N GLU A 286 -13.96 -11.17 3.43
CA GLU A 286 -15.42 -11.04 3.49
C GLU A 286 -16.10 -12.29 4.06
N ASN A 287 -15.58 -13.49 3.78
CA ASN A 287 -16.08 -14.73 4.40
C ASN A 287 -15.82 -14.74 5.92
N LEU A 288 -14.61 -14.37 6.36
CA LEU A 288 -14.28 -14.27 7.79
C LEU A 288 -15.15 -13.24 8.52
N LYS A 289 -15.43 -12.08 7.90
CA LYS A 289 -16.38 -11.10 8.44
C LYS A 289 -17.79 -11.69 8.59
N ALA A 290 -18.27 -12.41 7.57
CA ALA A 290 -19.58 -13.06 7.62
C ALA A 290 -19.65 -14.14 8.72
N GLN A 291 -18.58 -14.89 8.95
CA GLN A 291 -18.50 -15.86 10.06
C GLN A 291 -18.49 -15.18 11.42
N LEU A 292 -17.76 -14.08 11.57
CA LEU A 292 -17.71 -13.32 12.82
C LEU A 292 -19.09 -12.77 13.20
N ASN A 293 -19.81 -12.17 12.24
CA ASN A 293 -21.16 -11.66 12.48
C ASN A 293 -22.13 -12.76 12.95
N LYS A 294 -22.04 -13.99 12.40
CA LYS A 294 -22.85 -15.12 12.86
C LYS A 294 -22.54 -15.54 14.30
N VAL A 295 -21.29 -15.41 14.73
CA VAL A 295 -20.90 -15.71 16.12
C VAL A 295 -21.47 -14.66 17.07
N ASP A 296 -21.43 -13.39 16.67
CA ASP A 296 -22.00 -12.29 17.48
C ASP A 296 -23.53 -12.41 17.61
N GLU A 297 -24.25 -12.76 16.53
CA GLU A 297 -25.70 -12.99 16.55
C GLU A 297 -26.11 -14.13 17.50
N ASN A 298 -25.36 -15.25 17.50
CA ASN A 298 -25.64 -16.37 18.39
C ASN A 298 -25.34 -16.08 19.88
N GLN A 299 -24.46 -15.13 20.19
CA GLN A 299 -24.17 -14.74 21.59
C GLN A 299 -25.24 -13.80 22.18
N THR A 300 -26.03 -13.14 21.35
CA THR A 300 -27.14 -12.29 21.81
C THR A 300 -28.40 -13.08 22.16
N ASP A 301 -28.65 -14.23 21.53
CA ASP A 301 -29.86 -15.03 21.77
C ASP A 301 -29.80 -15.87 23.06
N ASP A 302 -28.61 -16.23 23.54
CA ASP A 302 -28.43 -17.02 24.78
C ASP A 302 -28.60 -16.20 26.09
N LYS A 303 -28.93 -14.89 26.01
CA LYS A 303 -29.04 -14.00 27.18
C LYS A 303 -30.45 -13.56 27.57
N PHE A 304 -31.52 -14.12 26.99
CA PHE A 304 -32.90 -13.70 27.27
C PHE A 304 -33.86 -14.79 27.77
N ASN A 305 -33.36 -15.96 28.19
CA ASN A 305 -34.19 -17.04 28.74
C ASN A 305 -34.04 -17.27 30.25
N ASP A 306 -33.63 -16.26 31.03
CA ASP A 306 -33.74 -16.32 32.49
C ASP A 306 -35.12 -15.80 32.95
N GLU A 307 -36.03 -16.76 33.08
CA GLU A 307 -37.02 -16.92 34.15
C GLU A 307 -37.90 -15.71 34.53
N GLU A 308 -39.07 -15.65 33.90
CA GLU A 308 -40.27 -15.05 34.49
C GLU A 308 -40.75 -15.99 35.63
N ILE A 309 -40.22 -15.80 36.85
CA ILE A 309 -40.68 -16.50 38.04
C ILE A 309 -41.96 -15.82 38.53
N ASP A 310 -43.09 -16.51 38.33
CA ASP A 310 -44.40 -16.16 38.86
C ASP A 310 -44.35 -16.07 40.40
N VAL A 311 -44.47 -14.84 40.92
CA VAL A 311 -44.55 -14.57 42.35
C VAL A 311 -45.99 -14.83 42.81
N LEU A 312 -46.22 -15.97 43.45
CA LEU A 312 -47.50 -16.27 44.12
C LEU A 312 -47.81 -15.26 45.24
N PRO A 313 -49.05 -14.74 45.33
CA PRO A 313 -49.45 -13.82 46.39
C PRO A 313 -49.72 -14.59 47.69
N THR A 314 -48.98 -14.27 48.74
CA THR A 314 -49.30 -14.70 50.11
C THR A 314 -50.43 -13.84 50.67
N SER A 315 -51.51 -14.50 51.10
CA SER A 315 -52.62 -13.92 51.86
C SER A 315 -52.45 -14.17 53.37
N PRO A 316 -53.02 -13.31 54.24
CA PRO A 316 -52.67 -13.15 55.65
C PRO A 316 -53.09 -14.27 56.60
#